data_AF-A0A525NR47-F1
#
_entry.id   AF-A0A525NR47-F1
#
_cell.length_a   1.000
_cell.length_b   1.000
_cell.length_c   1.000
_cell.angle_alpha   90.00
_cell.angle_beta   90.00
_cell.angle_gamma   90.00
#
_symmetry.space_group_name_H-M   'P 1'
#
loop_
_entity.id
_entity.type
_entity.pdbx_description
1 polymer ?
#
loop_
_entity_poly.entity_id
_entity_poly.type
_entity_poly.pdbx_seq_one_letter_code
_entity_poly.pdbx_strand_id
1 'polypeptide(L)'
;MKTGVSGFALCLGLAACGGGTPFNSVTVVNGGGNGTGGTAIPETLANNLKSFAYNPTAQTLTVTGINADDSQFTAAYRRRPGLDRAGYEAYTAQDGSLDRHVTAYVKDINGTRATVIVTGGQFEEFFSGAGYSSASYVAPVQPGTQGEGGLVTYAGNYVGLLNIEGSGEDLTSVTPGTPDDPLSVQAAEVTGKVVITGDFTDATVDGIIYQREIVDYKTDAPYSVPNIALDGTAIAEDGSFLGTASQRNTT
;
A
#
# COMPACT_ATOMS: atom_id res chain seq x y z
N MET A 1 24.05 -9.17 -7.45
CA MET A 1 22.66 -9.09 -7.00
C MET A 1 22.23 -7.63 -7.04
N LYS A 2 21.39 -7.25 -8.00
CA LYS A 2 20.79 -5.91 -8.03
C LYS A 2 19.63 -5.94 -7.05
N THR A 3 19.78 -5.30 -5.90
CA THR A 3 18.69 -5.05 -4.95
C THR A 3 17.77 -3.99 -5.58
N GLY A 4 16.83 -4.44 -6.41
CA GLY A 4 15.79 -3.59 -6.95
C GLY A 4 14.72 -3.37 -5.89
N VAL A 5 14.52 -2.12 -5.50
CA VAL A 5 13.32 -1.70 -4.76
C VAL A 5 12.16 -1.83 -5.74
N SER A 6 11.43 -2.93 -5.68
CA SER A 6 10.31 -3.20 -6.58
C SER A 6 9.00 -2.91 -5.87
N GLY A 7 8.38 -1.79 -6.24
CA GLY A 7 7.03 -1.42 -5.83
C GLY A 7 6.99 -0.58 -4.56
N PHE A 8 7.06 0.75 -4.71
CA PHE A 8 6.83 1.67 -3.62
C PHE A 8 5.81 2.71 -4.06
N ALA A 9 4.61 2.58 -3.51
CA ALA A 9 3.57 3.57 -3.68
C ALA A 9 3.19 4.16 -2.32
N LEU A 10 3.41 5.45 -2.18
CA LEU A 10 2.92 6.21 -1.06
C LEU A 10 1.62 6.90 -1.49
N CYS A 11 0.50 6.38 -1.04
CA CYS A 11 -0.79 7.03 -1.20
C CYS A 11 -1.12 7.78 0.09
N LEU A 12 -0.99 9.11 0.05
CA LEU A 12 -1.54 9.98 1.09
C LEU A 12 -2.78 10.65 0.51
N GLY A 13 -3.96 10.13 0.85
CA GLY A 13 -5.20 10.84 0.59
C GLY A 13 -5.35 11.96 1.60
N LEU A 14 -5.45 13.18 1.11
CA LEU A 14 -5.76 14.37 1.90
C LEU A 14 -7.24 14.29 2.30
N ALA A 15 -7.53 13.85 3.52
CA ALA A 15 -8.90 13.70 3.98
C ALA A 15 -9.55 15.06 4.30
N ALA A 16 -10.65 15.38 3.61
CA ALA A 16 -11.59 16.44 3.99
C ALA A 16 -12.81 15.82 4.71
N CYS A 17 -13.37 16.53 5.70
CA CYS A 17 -14.60 16.13 6.38
C CYS A 17 -15.80 16.26 5.44
N GLY A 18 -16.37 15.15 4.99
CA GLY A 18 -17.61 15.10 4.21
C GLY A 18 -18.39 13.83 4.50
N GLY A 19 -19.62 13.97 4.98
CA GLY A 19 -20.48 12.85 5.37
C GLY A 19 -21.08 12.14 4.15
N GLY A 20 -20.59 10.94 3.88
CA GLY A 20 -21.21 9.95 3.00
C GLY A 20 -21.06 8.57 3.63
N THR A 21 -22.09 7.72 3.50
CA THR A 21 -22.11 6.36 4.09
C THR A 21 -20.97 5.50 3.52
N PRO A 22 -20.02 5.01 4.34
CA PRO A 22 -18.71 4.50 3.87
C PRO A 22 -18.67 2.98 3.62
N PHE A 23 -19.78 2.27 3.60
CA PHE A 23 -19.78 0.81 3.62
C PHE A 23 -19.82 0.25 2.18
N ASN A 24 -18.77 -0.48 1.78
CA ASN A 24 -18.69 -1.36 0.59
C ASN A 24 -18.16 -0.78 -0.75
N SER A 25 -17.33 0.26 -0.78
CA SER A 25 -16.70 0.64 -2.05
C SER A 25 -15.70 -0.43 -2.50
N VAL A 26 -16.10 -1.24 -3.48
CA VAL A 26 -15.17 -2.00 -4.32
C VAL A 26 -14.40 -0.97 -5.13
N THR A 27 -13.09 -0.87 -4.90
CA THR A 27 -12.24 -0.06 -5.76
C THR A 27 -11.84 -0.91 -6.95
N VAL A 28 -12.41 -0.61 -8.12
CA VAL A 28 -12.11 -1.33 -9.37
C VAL A 28 -10.93 -0.66 -10.06
N VAL A 29 -9.91 -1.44 -10.42
CA VAL A 29 -8.85 -1.04 -11.34
C VAL A 29 -9.40 -1.20 -12.76
N ASN A 30 -9.99 -0.15 -13.33
CA ASN A 30 -10.45 -0.19 -14.71
C ASN A 30 -9.48 0.56 -15.65
N GLY A 31 -8.91 -0.20 -16.59
CA GLY A 31 -8.58 0.30 -17.92
C GLY A 31 -9.85 0.25 -18.79
N GLY A 32 -10.55 1.38 -18.90
CA GLY A 32 -11.65 1.57 -19.86
C GLY A 32 -13.01 0.98 -19.47
N GLY A 33 -13.91 1.81 -18.93
CA GLY A 33 -15.33 1.46 -18.81
C GLY A 33 -16.12 2.44 -17.93
N ASN A 34 -17.13 3.08 -18.52
CA ASN A 34 -18.06 4.04 -17.91
C ASN A 34 -18.72 3.49 -16.62
N GLY A 35 -18.16 3.84 -15.46
CA GLY A 35 -18.75 3.65 -14.14
C GLY A 35 -18.59 4.93 -13.34
N THR A 36 -19.69 5.48 -12.85
CA THR A 36 -19.75 6.77 -12.15
C THR A 36 -19.02 6.72 -10.80
N GLY A 37 -17.97 7.53 -10.64
CA GLY A 37 -17.66 8.20 -9.36
C GLY A 37 -16.48 7.69 -8.51
N GLY A 38 -15.51 6.97 -9.07
CA GLY A 38 -14.25 6.67 -8.37
C GLY A 38 -13.04 6.85 -9.28
N THR A 39 -11.97 7.49 -8.80
CA THR A 39 -10.70 7.61 -9.52
C THR A 39 -10.13 6.21 -9.71
N ALA A 40 -9.92 5.80 -10.97
CA ALA A 40 -9.29 4.52 -11.27
C ALA A 40 -7.86 4.51 -10.72
N ILE A 41 -7.47 3.42 -10.04
CA ILE A 41 -6.09 3.25 -9.55
C ILE A 41 -5.17 3.19 -10.78
N PRO A 42 -4.11 4.03 -10.86
CA PRO A 42 -3.16 3.98 -11.96
C PRO A 42 -2.54 2.59 -12.14
N GLU A 43 -2.34 2.14 -13.39
CA GLU A 43 -1.78 0.80 -13.66
C GLU A 43 -0.40 0.59 -13.04
N THR A 44 0.43 1.64 -13.03
CA THR A 44 1.76 1.62 -12.39
C THR A 44 1.70 1.38 -10.88
N LEU A 45 0.57 1.71 -10.26
CA LEU A 45 0.30 1.53 -8.84
C LEU A 45 -0.36 0.16 -8.57
N ALA A 46 -1.34 -0.19 -9.41
CA ALA A 46 -2.09 -1.43 -9.28
C ALA A 46 -1.20 -2.66 -9.49
N ASN A 47 -0.29 -2.61 -10.46
CA ASN A 47 0.52 -3.75 -10.89
C ASN A 47 -0.35 -5.00 -11.13
N ASN A 48 -0.32 -6.00 -10.25
CA ASN A 48 -1.17 -7.19 -10.38
C ASN A 48 -2.58 -6.99 -9.82
N LEU A 49 -2.77 -6.08 -8.86
CA LEU A 49 -4.06 -5.81 -8.23
C LEU A 49 -5.12 -5.43 -9.27
N LYS A 50 -6.30 -6.05 -9.20
CA LYS A 50 -7.48 -5.71 -10.03
C LYS A 50 -8.56 -5.00 -9.24
N SER A 51 -8.76 -5.36 -7.97
CA SER A 51 -9.64 -4.61 -7.08
C SER A 51 -9.39 -4.98 -5.63
N PHE A 52 -9.81 -4.09 -4.74
CA PHE A 52 -9.92 -4.38 -3.32
C PHE A 52 -11.21 -3.79 -2.73
N ALA A 53 -11.73 -4.44 -1.70
CA ALA A 53 -12.84 -3.94 -0.90
C ALA A 53 -12.54 -4.12 0.58
N TYR A 54 -12.72 -3.06 1.35
CA TYR A 54 -12.49 -3.06 2.79
C TYR A 54 -13.74 -2.65 3.56
N ASN A 55 -14.10 -3.42 4.58
CA ASN A 55 -15.14 -3.08 5.54
C ASN A 55 -14.50 -2.86 6.92
N PRO A 56 -14.38 -1.61 7.40
CA PRO A 56 -13.73 -1.33 8.68
C PRO A 56 -14.55 -1.80 9.90
N THR A 57 -15.86 -1.96 9.77
CA THR A 57 -16.71 -2.45 10.87
C THR A 57 -16.61 -3.96 11.02
N ALA A 58 -16.61 -4.69 9.90
CA ALA A 58 -16.46 -6.15 9.91
C ALA A 58 -14.99 -6.59 9.94
N GLN A 59 -14.05 -5.66 9.76
CA GLN A 59 -12.62 -5.91 9.56
C GLN A 59 -12.36 -6.97 8.48
N THR A 60 -13.06 -6.88 7.36
CA THR A 60 -12.89 -7.80 6.24
C THR A 60 -12.22 -7.11 5.06
N LEU A 61 -11.17 -7.73 4.53
CA LEU A 61 -10.52 -7.34 3.29
C LEU A 61 -10.76 -8.40 2.22
N THR A 62 -11.24 -7.96 1.07
CA THR A 62 -11.43 -8.78 -0.12
C THR A 62 -10.54 -8.25 -1.23
N VAL A 63 -9.79 -9.14 -1.88
CA VAL A 63 -8.81 -8.79 -2.92
C VAL A 63 -9.04 -9.63 -4.17
N THR A 64 -8.85 -9.00 -5.34
CA THR A 64 -8.87 -9.65 -6.64
C THR A 64 -7.60 -9.32 -7.43
N GLY A 65 -6.99 -10.33 -8.06
CA GLY A 65 -5.86 -10.16 -9.00
C GLY A 65 -4.45 -10.36 -8.44
N ILE A 66 -4.32 -10.72 -7.16
CA ILE A 66 -3.01 -11.07 -6.55
C ILE A 66 -2.82 -12.59 -6.64
N ASN A 67 -2.72 -13.09 -7.86
CA ASN A 67 -2.56 -14.52 -8.18
C ASN A 67 -1.80 -14.68 -9.51
N ALA A 68 -1.29 -15.89 -9.74
CA ALA A 68 -0.63 -16.26 -11.00
C ALA A 68 -1.63 -16.61 -12.11
N ASP A 69 -2.89 -16.80 -11.76
CA ASP A 69 -3.98 -17.10 -12.69
C ASP A 69 -4.68 -15.81 -13.12
N ASP A 70 -4.84 -15.61 -14.43
CA ASP A 70 -5.53 -14.45 -15.03
C ASP A 70 -7.06 -14.51 -14.80
N SER A 71 -7.57 -15.60 -14.21
CA SER A 71 -8.96 -15.67 -13.78
C SER A 71 -9.23 -14.78 -12.56
N GLN A 72 -10.40 -14.13 -12.55
CA GLN A 72 -10.84 -13.26 -11.46
C GLN A 72 -11.07 -14.07 -10.17
N PHE A 73 -10.02 -14.33 -9.41
CA PHE A 73 -10.13 -14.95 -8.10
C PHE A 73 -10.34 -13.88 -7.03
N THR A 74 -11.38 -14.07 -6.22
CA THR A 74 -11.68 -13.20 -5.09
C THR A 74 -11.43 -13.97 -3.80
N ALA A 75 -10.41 -13.56 -3.04
CA ALA A 75 -10.10 -14.15 -1.75
C ALA A 75 -10.48 -13.20 -0.61
N ALA A 76 -11.14 -13.75 0.40
CA ALA A 76 -11.31 -13.08 1.69
C ALA A 76 -10.04 -13.29 2.50
N TYR A 77 -9.34 -12.20 2.81
CA TYR A 77 -8.09 -12.28 3.54
C TYR A 77 -8.38 -12.38 5.04
N ARG A 78 -7.56 -13.18 5.73
CA ARG A 78 -7.66 -13.42 7.16
C ARG A 78 -7.03 -12.25 7.93
N ARG A 79 -7.78 -11.64 8.84
CA ARG A 79 -7.29 -10.59 9.73
C ARG A 79 -6.21 -11.13 10.68
N ARG A 80 -5.09 -10.41 10.82
CA ARG A 80 -3.95 -10.76 11.69
C ARG A 80 -3.53 -9.63 12.64
N PRO A 81 -4.22 -9.43 13.79
CA PRO A 81 -3.91 -8.31 14.68
C PRO A 81 -2.49 -8.31 15.26
N GLY A 82 -1.88 -9.49 15.44
CA GLY A 82 -0.47 -9.60 15.86
C GLY A 82 0.53 -9.08 14.82
N LEU A 83 0.10 -8.96 13.56
CA LEU A 83 0.90 -8.41 12.48
C LEU A 83 0.64 -6.92 12.24
N ASP A 84 -0.21 -6.25 13.02
CA ASP A 84 -0.45 -4.82 12.80
C ASP A 84 0.85 -4.00 12.95
N ARG A 85 1.01 -3.00 12.07
CA ARG A 85 2.21 -2.15 12.06
C ARG A 85 1.79 -0.70 11.99
N ALA A 86 2.29 0.13 12.90
CA ALA A 86 2.16 1.58 12.85
C ALA A 86 0.72 2.10 12.61
N GLY A 87 -0.28 1.37 13.12
CA GLY A 87 -1.71 1.69 12.98
C GLY A 87 -2.36 1.20 11.68
N TYR A 88 -1.67 0.42 10.85
CA TYR A 88 -2.21 -0.31 9.71
C TYR A 88 -2.67 -1.69 10.15
N GLU A 89 -3.82 -2.12 9.63
CA GLU A 89 -4.38 -3.44 9.88
C GLU A 89 -3.77 -4.47 8.93
N ALA A 90 -3.27 -5.56 9.48
CA ALA A 90 -2.67 -6.65 8.70
C ALA A 90 -3.68 -7.74 8.34
N TYR A 91 -3.52 -8.24 7.11
CA TYR A 91 -4.33 -9.27 6.48
C TYR A 91 -3.44 -10.23 5.71
N THR A 92 -3.79 -11.51 5.73
CA THR A 92 -2.98 -12.56 5.11
C THR A 92 -3.84 -13.58 4.37
N ALA A 93 -3.28 -14.21 3.35
CA ALA A 93 -3.87 -15.38 2.70
C ALA A 93 -2.80 -16.43 2.37
N GLN A 94 -3.14 -17.70 2.55
CA GLN A 94 -2.35 -18.85 2.11
C GLN A 94 -3.26 -20.08 2.12
N ASP A 95 -3.42 -20.74 0.96
CA ASP A 95 -4.35 -21.87 0.80
C ASP A 95 -3.76 -23.19 1.33
N GLY A 96 -2.46 -23.40 1.13
CA GLY A 96 -1.70 -24.55 1.58
C GLY A 96 -0.26 -24.17 1.90
N SER A 97 0.47 -25.04 2.59
CA SER A 97 1.84 -24.76 3.05
C SER A 97 2.87 -24.61 1.92
N LEU A 98 2.52 -25.02 0.70
CA LEU A 98 3.32 -24.82 -0.51
C LEU A 98 2.76 -23.73 -1.42
N ASP A 99 1.64 -23.10 -1.06
CA ASP A 99 1.07 -22.00 -1.82
C ASP A 99 1.67 -20.68 -1.37
N ARG A 100 1.68 -19.70 -2.27
CA ARG A 100 2.19 -18.35 -1.99
C ARG A 100 1.45 -17.74 -0.81
N HIS A 101 2.20 -17.34 0.20
CA HIS A 101 1.71 -16.48 1.27
C HIS A 101 1.57 -15.06 0.75
N VAL A 102 0.45 -14.43 1.09
CA VAL A 102 0.17 -13.03 0.74
C VAL A 102 0.04 -12.22 2.01
N THR A 103 0.73 -11.08 2.06
CA THR A 103 0.60 -10.07 3.12
C THR A 103 -0.04 -8.82 2.55
N ALA A 104 -1.00 -8.26 3.28
CA ALA A 104 -1.68 -7.02 2.95
C ALA A 104 -1.77 -6.12 4.19
N TYR A 105 -1.54 -4.82 3.99
CA TYR A 105 -1.76 -3.79 5.00
C TYR A 105 -2.80 -2.79 4.51
N VAL A 106 -3.78 -2.50 5.36
CA VAL A 106 -4.85 -1.55 5.06
C VAL A 106 -4.90 -0.44 6.11
N LYS A 107 -5.17 0.78 5.67
CA LYS A 107 -5.55 1.89 6.54
C LYS A 107 -6.83 2.52 6.03
N ASP A 108 -7.77 2.79 6.94
CA ASP A 108 -8.91 3.66 6.72
C ASP A 108 -8.78 4.87 7.65
N ILE A 109 -8.97 6.07 7.10
CA ILE A 109 -9.07 7.33 7.83
C ILE A 109 -10.25 8.09 7.24
N ASN A 110 -11.36 8.13 7.98
CA ASN A 110 -12.57 8.86 7.60
C ASN A 110 -13.06 8.48 6.19
N GLY A 111 -13.02 7.19 5.84
CA GLY A 111 -13.46 6.70 4.53
C GLY A 111 -12.45 6.87 3.40
N THR A 112 -11.30 7.52 3.66
CA THR A 112 -10.13 7.42 2.77
C THR A 112 -9.35 6.16 3.11
N ARG A 113 -9.11 5.33 2.11
CA ARG A 113 -8.53 4.00 2.25
C ARG A 113 -7.28 3.86 1.40
N ALA A 114 -6.30 3.17 1.93
CA ALA A 114 -5.14 2.73 1.19
C ALA A 114 -4.80 1.28 1.55
N THR A 115 -4.33 0.52 0.57
CA THR A 115 -3.84 -0.84 0.73
C THR A 115 -2.54 -1.04 -0.01
N VAL A 116 -1.66 -1.87 0.55
CA VAL A 116 -0.49 -2.44 -0.14
C VAL A 116 -0.50 -3.94 0.10
N ILE A 117 -0.25 -4.70 -0.97
CA ILE A 117 -0.35 -6.15 -1.00
C ILE A 117 0.86 -6.70 -1.73
N VAL A 118 1.53 -7.69 -1.14
CA VAL A 118 2.70 -8.36 -1.73
C VAL A 118 2.65 -9.84 -1.35
N THR A 119 2.95 -10.72 -2.30
CA THR A 119 3.23 -12.13 -2.02
C THR A 119 4.67 -12.30 -1.58
N GLY A 120 4.93 -13.30 -0.74
CA GLY A 120 6.29 -13.81 -0.62
C GLY A 120 6.84 -14.25 -1.98
N GLY A 121 8.16 -14.17 -2.13
CA GLY A 121 8.84 -14.70 -3.30
C GLY A 121 8.70 -16.23 -3.35
N GLN A 122 8.31 -16.77 -4.50
CA GLN A 122 8.30 -18.22 -4.73
C GLN A 122 8.54 -18.48 -6.22
N PHE A 123 9.45 -19.41 -6.51
CA PHE A 123 9.89 -19.73 -7.87
C PHE A 123 10.41 -18.50 -8.64
N GLU A 124 11.15 -17.64 -7.96
CA GLU A 124 11.69 -16.38 -8.49
C GLU A 124 10.65 -15.32 -8.88
N GLU A 125 9.37 -15.59 -8.60
CA GLU A 125 8.25 -14.70 -8.88
C GLU A 125 7.64 -14.14 -7.59
N PHE A 126 7.05 -12.96 -7.69
CA PHE A 126 6.20 -12.37 -6.67
C PHE A 126 5.11 -11.54 -7.36
N PHE A 127 3.97 -11.39 -6.70
CA PHE A 127 2.89 -10.51 -7.13
C PHE A 127 2.74 -9.38 -6.14
N SER A 128 2.39 -8.20 -6.64
CA SER A 128 2.16 -7.04 -5.79
C SER A 128 1.09 -6.12 -6.35
N GLY A 129 0.61 -5.25 -5.50
CA GLY A 129 -0.18 -4.11 -5.91
C GLY A 129 -0.50 -3.21 -4.74
N ALA A 130 -0.80 -1.96 -5.05
CA ALA A 130 -1.34 -1.03 -4.10
C ALA A 130 -2.57 -0.34 -4.69
N GLY A 131 -3.40 0.18 -3.80
CA GLY A 131 -4.65 0.81 -4.19
C GLY A 131 -5.10 1.81 -3.15
N TYR A 132 -5.90 2.77 -3.59
CA TYR A 132 -6.52 3.74 -2.69
C TYR A 132 -7.95 4.05 -3.15
N SER A 133 -8.75 4.55 -2.23
CA SER A 133 -10.01 5.23 -2.53
C SER A 133 -10.20 6.39 -1.56
N SER A 134 -10.84 7.46 -2.03
CA SER A 134 -11.21 8.61 -1.22
C SER A 134 -12.74 8.77 -1.24
N ALA A 135 -13.30 9.29 -0.16
CA ALA A 135 -14.73 9.56 -0.07
C ALA A 135 -15.11 10.89 -0.77
N SER A 136 -14.28 11.92 -0.60
CA SER A 136 -14.41 13.22 -1.25
C SER A 136 -13.15 14.05 -1.06
N TYR A 137 -12.96 15.07 -1.91
CA TYR A 137 -11.88 16.03 -1.79
C TYR A 137 -12.41 17.46 -1.96
N VAL A 138 -11.90 18.37 -1.13
CA VAL A 138 -12.07 19.81 -1.27
C VAL A 138 -10.73 20.45 -0.94
N ALA A 139 -10.17 21.20 -1.88
CA ALA A 139 -8.93 21.92 -1.67
C ALA A 139 -9.10 22.99 -0.56
N PRO A 140 -8.12 23.13 0.37
CA PRO A 140 -8.16 24.18 1.41
C PRO A 140 -8.26 25.60 0.85
N VAL A 141 -7.64 25.84 -0.30
CA VAL A 141 -7.75 27.08 -1.08
C VAL A 141 -7.96 26.73 -2.55
N GLN A 142 -8.57 27.64 -3.31
CA GLN A 142 -8.74 27.45 -4.74
C GLN A 142 -7.36 27.57 -5.44
N PRO A 143 -6.98 26.62 -6.32
CA PRO A 143 -5.73 26.71 -7.07
C PRO A 143 -5.61 28.02 -7.84
N GLY A 144 -4.41 28.61 -7.84
CA GLY A 144 -4.12 29.91 -8.45
C GLY A 144 -4.59 31.13 -7.66
N THR A 145 -5.16 30.93 -6.46
CA THR A 145 -5.52 32.03 -5.55
C THR A 145 -4.56 32.08 -4.35
N GLN A 146 -4.03 33.26 -4.06
CA GLN A 146 -3.27 33.48 -2.84
C GLN A 146 -4.24 33.64 -1.66
N GLY A 147 -4.08 32.80 -0.65
CA GLY A 147 -4.88 32.81 0.57
C GLY A 147 -4.17 32.11 1.72
N GLU A 148 -4.56 32.43 2.96
CA GLU A 148 -4.11 31.68 4.13
C GLU A 148 -4.55 30.20 4.01
N GLY A 149 -3.66 29.27 4.37
CA GLY A 149 -3.93 27.83 4.26
C GLY A 149 -3.54 27.20 2.92
N GLY A 150 -2.88 27.94 2.02
CA GLY A 150 -2.33 27.40 0.77
C GLY A 150 -1.24 26.35 0.97
N LEU A 151 -0.49 26.41 2.08
CA LEU A 151 0.53 25.41 2.42
C LEU A 151 0.10 24.58 3.64
N VAL A 152 -0.01 23.27 3.49
CA VAL A 152 -0.38 22.35 4.58
C VAL A 152 0.60 21.20 4.67
N THR A 153 1.03 20.88 5.88
CA THR A 153 1.94 19.77 6.15
C THR A 153 1.24 18.65 6.91
N TYR A 154 1.41 17.43 6.41
CA TYR A 154 0.86 16.19 6.95
C TYR A 154 2.00 15.31 7.44
N ALA A 155 1.88 14.80 8.65
CA ALA A 155 2.82 13.84 9.22
C ALA A 155 2.08 12.54 9.56
N GLY A 156 2.72 11.41 9.29
CA GLY A 156 2.10 10.11 9.45
C GLY A 156 3.09 8.97 9.63
N ASN A 157 2.52 7.78 9.77
CA ASN A 157 3.26 6.53 9.73
C ASN A 157 3.35 6.02 8.30
N TYR A 158 4.34 5.16 8.04
CA TYR A 158 4.54 4.49 6.78
C TYR A 158 4.61 2.97 7.01
N VAL A 159 3.99 2.20 6.11
CA VAL A 159 4.20 0.75 5.97
C VAL A 159 4.44 0.40 4.51
N GLY A 160 5.38 -0.50 4.27
CA GLY A 160 5.75 -1.05 2.98
C GLY A 160 6.00 -2.54 3.08
N LEU A 161 6.00 -3.20 1.94
CA LEU A 161 6.28 -4.61 1.81
C LEU A 161 7.42 -4.82 0.82
N LEU A 162 8.28 -5.80 1.10
CA LEU A 162 9.40 -6.19 0.25
C LEU A 162 9.20 -7.64 -0.21
N ASN A 163 9.64 -7.93 -1.43
CA ASN A 163 9.64 -9.29 -1.99
C ASN A 163 10.80 -10.17 -1.46
N ILE A 164 11.29 -9.88 -0.25
CA ILE A 164 12.29 -10.69 0.46
C ILE A 164 11.62 -11.40 1.62
N GLU A 165 12.30 -12.42 2.16
CA GLU A 165 11.85 -13.17 3.32
C GLU A 165 11.77 -12.30 4.57
N GLY A 166 10.60 -12.29 5.20
CA GLY A 166 10.28 -11.67 6.48
C GLY A 166 10.23 -12.66 7.65
N SER A 167 9.41 -12.38 8.65
CA SER A 167 9.36 -13.13 9.93
C SER A 167 8.88 -14.59 9.79
N GLY A 168 8.08 -14.89 8.77
CA GLY A 168 7.50 -16.22 8.53
C GLY A 168 6.49 -16.66 9.59
N GLU A 169 6.12 -15.79 10.53
CA GLU A 169 5.31 -16.13 11.71
C GLU A 169 3.85 -16.49 11.37
N ASP A 170 3.39 -16.18 10.16
CA ASP A 170 2.06 -16.54 9.67
C ASP A 170 2.06 -17.61 8.56
N LEU A 171 3.21 -18.24 8.31
CA LEU A 171 3.28 -19.36 7.37
C LEU A 171 2.55 -20.59 7.92
N THR A 172 1.82 -21.26 7.02
CA THR A 172 1.16 -22.53 7.33
C THR A 172 2.21 -23.62 7.53
N SER A 173 2.02 -24.46 8.53
CA SER A 173 2.94 -25.54 8.87
C SER A 173 3.22 -26.46 7.69
N VAL A 174 4.50 -26.72 7.44
CA VAL A 174 4.98 -27.62 6.39
C VAL A 174 5.12 -29.04 6.94
N THR A 175 4.88 -30.06 6.11
CA THR A 175 5.16 -31.45 6.47
C THR A 175 6.66 -31.65 6.75
N PRO A 176 7.04 -32.31 7.86
CA PRO A 176 8.45 -32.59 8.14
C PRO A 176 9.13 -33.36 7.01
N GLY A 177 10.31 -32.89 6.59
CA GLY A 177 11.09 -33.50 5.50
C GLY A 177 10.74 -32.99 4.10
N THR A 178 9.78 -32.06 3.96
CA THR A 178 9.61 -31.32 2.71
C THR A 178 10.87 -30.50 2.41
N PRO A 179 11.41 -30.57 1.18
CA PRO A 179 12.54 -29.73 0.76
C PRO A 179 12.22 -28.23 0.88
N ASP A 180 13.24 -27.40 1.03
CA ASP A 180 13.06 -25.95 1.20
C ASP A 180 12.73 -25.23 -0.12
N ASP A 181 13.20 -25.74 -1.26
CA ASP A 181 13.02 -25.13 -2.58
C ASP A 181 11.57 -24.76 -2.96
N PRO A 182 10.54 -25.58 -2.70
CA PRO A 182 9.15 -25.24 -3.00
C PRO A 182 8.47 -24.36 -1.93
N LEU A 183 9.12 -24.05 -0.81
CA LEU A 183 8.44 -23.35 0.28
C LEU A 183 8.15 -21.89 -0.09
N SER A 184 6.97 -21.42 0.32
CA SER A 184 6.67 -19.99 0.29
C SER A 184 7.36 -19.29 1.45
N VAL A 185 7.77 -18.05 1.23
CA VAL A 185 8.16 -17.12 2.30
C VAL A 185 7.02 -16.16 2.63
N GLN A 186 7.08 -15.50 3.78
CA GLN A 186 6.26 -14.33 4.08
C GLN A 186 7.00 -13.09 3.62
N ALA A 187 6.30 -12.11 3.04
CA ALA A 187 6.90 -10.85 2.60
C ALA A 187 7.41 -10.02 3.79
N ALA A 188 8.63 -9.50 3.70
CA ALA A 188 9.22 -8.66 4.74
C ALA A 188 8.58 -7.26 4.79
N GLU A 189 8.64 -6.65 5.96
CA GLU A 189 7.84 -5.49 6.32
C GLU A 189 8.72 -4.30 6.59
N VAL A 190 8.46 -3.19 5.92
CA VAL A 190 9.16 -1.91 6.17
C VAL A 190 8.22 -0.98 6.90
N THR A 191 8.63 -0.47 8.05
CA THR A 191 7.92 0.62 8.72
C THR A 191 8.71 1.91 8.64
N GLY A 192 8.06 3.04 8.88
CA GLY A 192 8.73 4.32 9.01
C GLY A 192 7.78 5.47 9.29
N LYS A 193 8.24 6.68 8.99
CA LYS A 193 7.48 7.93 9.11
C LYS A 193 7.40 8.62 7.76
N VAL A 194 6.34 9.38 7.55
CA VAL A 194 6.14 10.19 6.35
C VAL A 194 5.83 11.63 6.75
N VAL A 195 6.40 12.58 6.02
CA VAL A 195 5.96 13.96 5.97
C VAL A 195 5.67 14.32 4.52
N ILE A 196 4.51 14.90 4.27
CA ILE A 196 4.13 15.48 2.98
C ILE A 196 3.73 16.93 3.20
N THR A 197 4.13 17.80 2.28
CA THR A 197 3.69 19.17 2.21
C THR A 197 2.93 19.37 0.90
N GLY A 198 1.68 19.80 1.01
CA GLY A 198 0.86 20.21 -0.13
C GLY A 198 0.81 21.72 -0.22
N ASP A 199 1.17 22.26 -1.36
CA ASP A 199 0.89 23.63 -1.78
C ASP A 199 -0.35 23.61 -2.66
N PHE A 200 -1.50 24.00 -2.10
CA PHE A 200 -2.78 24.07 -2.78
C PHE A 200 -2.98 25.37 -3.55
N THR A 201 -2.15 26.39 -3.32
CA THR A 201 -2.14 27.58 -4.17
C THR A 201 -1.53 27.22 -5.52
N ASP A 202 -0.41 26.49 -5.51
CA ASP A 202 0.30 26.04 -6.72
C ASP A 202 -0.14 24.65 -7.20
N ALA A 203 -1.03 23.97 -6.46
CA ALA A 203 -1.49 22.61 -6.70
C ALA A 203 -0.34 21.60 -6.86
N THR A 204 0.65 21.67 -5.97
CA THR A 204 1.81 20.76 -5.94
C THR A 204 1.97 20.09 -4.59
N VAL A 205 2.62 18.92 -4.60
CA VAL A 205 2.89 18.14 -3.40
C VAL A 205 4.29 17.53 -3.47
N ASP A 206 5.00 17.54 -2.34
CA ASP A 206 6.30 16.90 -2.16
C ASP A 206 6.43 16.34 -0.74
N GLY A 207 7.50 15.59 -0.49
CA GLY A 207 7.76 15.11 0.87
C GLY A 207 8.89 14.10 1.01
N ILE A 208 8.85 13.38 2.13
CA ILE A 208 9.87 12.40 2.50
C ILE A 208 9.29 11.28 3.36
N ILE A 209 9.84 10.08 3.17
CA ILE A 209 9.65 8.93 4.03
C ILE A 209 10.98 8.60 4.68
N TYR A 210 11.00 8.57 6.00
CA TYR A 210 12.23 8.53 6.78
C TYR A 210 12.09 7.61 7.98
N GLN A 211 13.22 7.35 8.65
CA GLN A 211 13.31 6.36 9.73
C GLN A 211 12.73 5.01 9.30
N ARG A 212 13.13 4.59 8.09
CA ARG A 212 12.63 3.36 7.50
C ARG A 212 13.41 2.18 8.04
N GLU A 213 12.70 1.14 8.45
CA GLU A 213 13.29 -0.06 9.03
C GLU A 213 12.56 -1.30 8.53
N ILE A 214 13.32 -2.31 8.09
CA ILE A 214 12.79 -3.66 7.89
C ILE A 214 12.62 -4.29 9.27
N VAL A 215 11.38 -4.54 9.68
CA VAL A 215 11.04 -4.96 11.05
C VAL A 215 11.54 -6.38 11.32
N ASP A 216 11.52 -7.21 10.30
CA ASP A 216 11.69 -8.65 10.33
C ASP A 216 12.87 -9.11 9.45
N TYR A 217 13.92 -8.29 9.38
CA TYR A 217 15.14 -8.67 8.69
C TYR A 217 15.75 -9.92 9.34
N LYS A 218 16.58 -10.68 8.60
CA LYS A 218 17.21 -11.96 9.03
C LYS A 218 18.16 -11.86 10.24
N THR A 219 18.09 -10.79 11.02
CA THR A 219 18.86 -10.51 12.24
C THR A 219 17.89 -10.25 13.39
N ASP A 220 18.33 -10.47 14.63
CA ASP A 220 17.54 -10.24 15.86
C ASP A 220 17.16 -8.75 16.13
N ALA A 221 17.39 -7.86 15.16
CA ALA A 221 17.11 -6.43 15.23
C ALA A 221 16.60 -5.89 13.89
N PRO A 222 15.75 -4.84 13.92
CA PRO A 222 15.32 -4.15 12.71
C PRO A 222 16.49 -3.62 11.89
N TYR A 223 16.40 -3.70 10.57
CA TYR A 223 17.43 -3.20 9.65
C TYR A 223 17.04 -1.84 9.07
N SER A 224 17.76 -0.79 9.43
CA SER A 224 17.51 0.55 8.87
C SER A 224 17.82 0.60 7.37
N VAL A 225 16.90 1.18 6.60
CA VAL A 225 17.03 1.36 5.15
C VAL A 225 17.00 2.85 4.78
N PRO A 226 17.56 3.24 3.63
CA PRO A 226 17.59 4.63 3.21
C PRO A 226 16.20 5.29 3.15
N ASN A 227 16.17 6.58 3.45
CA ASN A 227 15.01 7.43 3.27
C ASN A 227 14.62 7.51 1.78
N ILE A 228 13.34 7.78 1.54
CA ILE A 228 12.79 7.99 0.21
C ILE A 228 12.31 9.44 0.13
N ALA A 229 12.84 10.19 -0.83
CA ALA A 229 12.29 11.48 -1.22
C ALA A 229 11.10 11.27 -2.15
N LEU A 230 10.09 12.13 -1.99
CA LEU A 230 8.93 12.20 -2.86
C LEU A 230 9.08 13.47 -3.67
N ASP A 231 9.43 13.29 -4.94
CA ASP A 231 9.71 14.42 -5.81
C ASP A 231 8.41 15.21 -6.05
N GLY A 232 8.55 16.54 -6.18
CA GLY A 232 7.41 17.43 -6.40
C GLY A 232 6.57 16.99 -7.60
N THR A 233 5.26 16.85 -7.38
CA THR A 233 4.29 16.49 -8.42
C THR A 233 3.02 17.32 -8.28
N ALA A 234 2.19 17.32 -9.32
CA ALA A 234 0.91 18.03 -9.33
C ALA A 234 -0.15 17.29 -8.51
N ILE A 235 -1.01 18.05 -7.85
CA ILE A 235 -2.27 17.59 -7.24
C ILE A 235 -3.37 17.74 -8.30
N ALA A 236 -4.07 16.65 -8.60
CA ALA A 236 -5.20 16.66 -9.52
C ALA A 236 -6.45 17.31 -8.89
N GLU A 237 -7.46 17.61 -9.72
CA GLU A 237 -8.71 18.25 -9.26
C GLU A 237 -9.47 17.42 -8.21
N ASP A 238 -9.30 16.10 -8.22
CA ASP A 238 -9.88 15.17 -7.26
C ASP A 238 -9.02 14.96 -6.00
N GLY A 239 -7.92 15.72 -5.87
CA GLY A 239 -6.98 15.65 -4.76
C GLY A 239 -5.99 14.50 -4.81
N SER A 240 -6.06 13.64 -5.85
CA SER A 240 -5.08 12.60 -6.07
C SER A 240 -3.77 13.18 -6.61
N PHE A 241 -2.68 12.43 -6.44
CA PHE A 241 -1.40 12.76 -7.05
C PHE A 241 -0.63 11.47 -7.34
N LEU A 242 0.16 11.51 -8.42
CA LEU A 242 1.05 10.44 -8.82
C LEU A 242 2.40 11.07 -9.17
N GLY A 243 3.48 10.54 -8.59
CA GLY A 243 4.80 11.16 -8.70
C GLY A 243 5.91 10.13 -8.62
N THR A 244 7.15 10.64 -8.52
CA THR A 244 8.35 9.82 -8.42
C THR A 244 8.80 9.72 -6.96
N ALA A 245 9.10 8.49 -6.54
CA ALA A 245 9.76 8.22 -5.27
C ALA A 245 11.22 7.86 -5.55
N SER A 246 12.15 8.61 -4.97
CA SER A 246 13.58 8.45 -5.22
C SER A 246 14.33 8.17 -3.92
N GLN A 247 15.27 7.22 -3.93
CA GLN A 247 16.23 7.09 -2.85
C GLN A 247 17.40 8.01 -3.17
N ARG A 248 17.77 8.89 -2.23
CA ARG A 248 19.01 9.64 -2.36
C ARG A 248 20.15 8.63 -2.35
N ASN A 249 20.88 8.50 -3.46
CA ASN A 249 22.10 7.71 -3.51
C ASN A 249 23.13 8.32 -2.54
N THR A 250 23.20 7.79 -1.33
CA THR A 250 24.37 7.96 -0.48
C THR A 250 25.46 7.07 -1.05
N THR A 251 26.39 7.67 -1.79
CA THR A 251 27.68 7.05 -2.13
C THR A 251 28.61 7.14 -0.94
#